data_AF-A0A423WGR9-F1
#
_entry.id   AF-A0A423WGR9-F1
#
_cell.length_a   1.000
_cell.length_b   1.000
_cell.length_c   1.000
_cell.angle_alpha   90.00
_cell.angle_beta   90.00
_cell.angle_gamma   90.00
#
_symmetry.space_group_name_H-M   'P 1'
#
loop_
_entity.id
_entity.type
_entity.pdbx_description
1 polymer ?
#
loop_
_entity_poly.entity_id
_entity_poly.type
_entity_poly.pdbx_seq_one_letter_code
_entity_poly.pdbx_strand_id
1 'polypeptide(L)'
;MPTASATSTIPSTIPFVPPPRPTQPRCILSNNPYSIQKAHLVPSAQRTWFQANSMIHYGNDRQFVHNDHNMVPMRQDLHTVWDSHLFALVPKRGSFVVHVLTIPDTAISEFATEWHNRPVQEGALDNTGKAYLLAKFAQAVFVLLRPFIAYSAVPRFIVTLETRADDPRHPYEAKEGWVPAFSLSEMYSARGSRNPSASADSRKRPRSQASAHGDEDEEGKWSKVYVCGMSWTSESEEDDSGSNW
;
A
#
# COMPACT_ATOMS: atom_id res chain seq x y z
N MET A 1 10.82 -89.45 10.97
CA MET A 1 9.87 -88.41 10.50
C MET A 1 10.45 -87.05 10.88
N PRO A 2 10.84 -86.19 9.92
CA PRO A 2 11.26 -84.82 10.21
C PRO A 2 10.14 -83.83 9.89
N THR A 3 9.87 -82.93 10.84
CA THR A 3 8.96 -81.78 10.73
C THR A 3 9.59 -80.68 9.87
N ALA A 4 8.87 -80.24 8.84
CA ALA A 4 9.27 -79.12 7.99
C ALA A 4 8.92 -77.78 8.67
N SER A 5 9.95 -76.96 8.92
CA SER A 5 9.81 -75.58 9.39
C SER A 5 9.44 -74.66 8.23
N ALA A 6 8.31 -73.96 8.35
CA ALA A 6 7.89 -72.94 7.40
C ALA A 6 8.61 -71.61 7.69
N THR A 7 9.45 -71.17 6.76
CA THR A 7 10.16 -69.89 6.83
C THR A 7 9.19 -68.76 6.46
N SER A 8 8.76 -68.00 7.47
CA SER A 8 7.95 -66.79 7.30
C SER A 8 8.80 -65.70 6.64
N THR A 9 8.46 -65.37 5.40
CA THR A 9 9.13 -64.30 4.64
C THR A 9 8.44 -62.98 4.97
N ILE A 10 9.12 -62.12 5.71
CA ILE A 10 8.63 -60.78 6.07
C ILE A 10 8.55 -59.93 4.78
N PRO A 11 7.43 -59.26 4.48
CA PRO A 11 7.35 -58.41 3.31
C PRO A 11 8.21 -57.15 3.50
N SER A 12 8.99 -56.84 2.46
CA SER A 12 9.88 -55.69 2.37
C SER A 12 9.11 -54.38 2.60
N THR A 13 9.47 -53.65 3.65
CA THR A 13 8.97 -52.31 3.96
C THR A 13 9.30 -51.36 2.82
N ILE A 14 8.28 -50.90 2.09
CA ILE A 14 8.42 -49.83 1.10
C ILE A 14 8.81 -48.55 1.87
N PRO A 15 9.93 -47.88 1.53
CA PRO A 15 10.31 -46.65 2.20
C PRO A 15 9.26 -45.57 1.94
N PHE A 16 8.58 -45.14 3.00
CA PHE A 16 7.68 -44.00 2.98
C PHE A 16 8.53 -42.74 2.74
N VAL A 17 8.65 -42.32 1.48
CA VAL A 17 9.18 -41.00 1.15
C VAL A 17 8.07 -40.00 1.48
N PRO A 18 8.24 -39.15 2.51
CA PRO A 18 7.22 -38.14 2.81
C PRO A 18 7.06 -37.23 1.59
N PRO A 19 5.82 -36.85 1.23
CA PRO A 19 5.60 -35.96 0.11
C PRO A 19 6.40 -34.66 0.30
N PRO A 20 6.96 -34.08 -0.78
CA PRO A 20 7.71 -32.85 -0.68
C PRO A 20 6.81 -31.78 -0.04
N ARG A 21 7.26 -31.22 1.09
CA ARG A 21 6.53 -30.15 1.76
C ARG A 21 6.43 -28.97 0.80
N PRO A 22 5.23 -28.40 0.58
CA PRO A 22 5.12 -27.18 -0.20
C PRO A 22 6.01 -26.12 0.41
N THR A 23 6.78 -25.43 -0.44
CA THR A 23 7.62 -24.32 0.00
C THR A 23 6.72 -23.24 0.58
N GLN A 24 6.80 -23.04 1.90
CA GLN A 24 5.98 -22.04 2.57
C GLN A 24 6.45 -20.64 2.14
N PRO A 25 5.53 -19.71 1.81
CA PRO A 25 5.90 -18.35 1.51
C PRO A 25 6.60 -17.74 2.72
N ARG A 26 7.68 -17.00 2.48
CA ARG A 26 8.51 -16.37 3.51
C ARG A 26 8.46 -14.86 3.33
N CYS A 27 8.52 -14.14 4.45
CA CYS A 27 8.50 -12.69 4.43
C CYS A 27 9.71 -12.17 3.64
N ILE A 28 9.47 -11.26 2.69
CA ILE A 28 10.53 -10.68 1.86
C ILE A 28 11.59 -9.91 2.67
N LEU A 29 11.30 -9.55 3.93
CA LEU A 29 12.24 -8.81 4.79
C LEU A 29 12.85 -9.69 5.89
N SER A 30 12.00 -10.37 6.67
CA SER A 30 12.44 -11.12 7.86
C SER A 30 12.84 -12.57 7.58
N ASN A 31 12.56 -13.08 6.38
CA ASN A 31 12.70 -14.51 6.04
C ASN A 31 11.92 -15.43 7.01
N ASN A 32 10.88 -14.93 7.69
CA ASN A 32 10.07 -15.73 8.60
C ASN A 32 8.85 -16.30 7.84
N PRO A 33 8.50 -17.59 7.99
CA PRO A 33 7.28 -18.18 7.40
C PRO A 33 6.01 -18.01 8.25
N TYR A 34 6.13 -17.51 9.49
CA TYR A 34 5.02 -17.34 10.41
C TYR A 34 4.24 -16.04 10.15
N SER A 35 2.90 -16.11 10.20
CA SER A 35 1.98 -14.96 10.05
C SER A 35 2.23 -14.16 8.77
N ILE A 36 2.20 -14.85 7.63
CA ILE A 36 2.48 -14.27 6.30
C ILE A 36 1.19 -13.88 5.60
N GLN A 37 1.19 -12.66 5.08
CA GLN A 37 0.13 -12.09 4.27
C GLN A 37 0.67 -11.63 2.92
N LYS A 38 -0.20 -11.59 1.92
CA LYS A 38 0.10 -10.95 0.64
C LYS A 38 -0.17 -9.45 0.78
N ALA A 39 0.89 -8.66 0.77
CA ALA A 39 0.82 -7.21 0.83
C ALA A 39 0.77 -6.62 -0.58
N HIS A 40 -0.24 -5.79 -0.87
CA HIS A 40 -0.33 -5.09 -2.15
C HIS A 40 0.74 -4.00 -2.26
N LEU A 41 1.37 -3.89 -3.43
CA LEU A 41 2.25 -2.77 -3.76
C LEU A 41 1.40 -1.56 -4.16
N VAL A 42 0.47 -1.75 -5.09
CA VAL A 42 -0.61 -0.78 -5.39
C VAL A 42 -1.91 -1.28 -4.76
N PRO A 43 -2.45 -0.61 -3.73
CA PRO A 43 -3.65 -1.05 -3.03
C PRO A 43 -4.88 -1.10 -3.93
N SER A 44 -5.81 -2.01 -3.63
CA SER A 44 -7.11 -2.12 -4.31
C SER A 44 -7.95 -0.84 -4.23
N ALA A 45 -7.79 -0.06 -3.15
CA ALA A 45 -8.42 1.25 -2.98
C ALA A 45 -8.05 2.26 -4.08
N GLN A 46 -6.92 2.03 -4.78
CA GLN A 46 -6.43 2.88 -5.87
C GLN A 46 -6.70 2.28 -7.27
N ARG A 47 -7.72 1.40 -7.40
CA ARG A 47 -8.08 0.77 -8.67
C ARG A 47 -8.29 1.76 -9.83
N THR A 48 -8.87 2.93 -9.56
CA THR A 48 -9.09 3.97 -10.57
C THR A 48 -7.77 4.55 -11.08
N TRP A 49 -6.85 4.88 -10.17
CA TRP A 49 -5.50 5.31 -10.53
C TRP A 49 -4.73 4.21 -11.29
N PHE A 50 -4.84 2.97 -10.83
CA PHE A 50 -4.23 1.81 -11.47
C PHE A 50 -4.68 1.67 -12.93
N GLN A 51 -5.98 1.85 -13.20
CA GLN A 51 -6.55 1.82 -14.55
C GLN A 51 -6.10 3.00 -15.39
N ALA A 52 -6.14 4.22 -14.84
CA ALA A 52 -5.75 5.43 -15.55
C ALA A 52 -4.28 5.43 -15.97
N ASN A 53 -3.40 4.78 -15.19
CA ASN A 53 -1.97 4.68 -15.48
C ASN A 53 -1.61 3.36 -16.19
N SER A 54 -2.59 2.64 -16.72
CA SER A 54 -2.42 1.37 -17.45
C SER A 54 -1.50 0.38 -16.73
N MET A 55 -1.59 0.33 -15.40
CA MET A 55 -0.66 -0.44 -14.58
C MET A 55 -0.74 -1.95 -14.83
N ILE A 56 -1.81 -2.41 -15.51
CA ILE A 56 -2.00 -3.81 -15.94
C ILE A 56 -0.82 -4.35 -16.76
N HIS A 57 -0.14 -3.50 -17.55
CA HIS A 57 1.00 -3.90 -18.39
C HIS A 57 2.20 -4.41 -17.59
N TYR A 58 2.27 -4.12 -16.29
CA TYR A 58 3.37 -4.53 -15.42
C TYR A 58 3.10 -5.85 -14.69
N GLY A 59 1.95 -6.50 -14.92
CA GLY A 59 1.63 -7.82 -14.38
C GLY A 59 1.22 -8.81 -15.46
N ASN A 60 0.73 -9.97 -15.03
CA ASN A 60 0.04 -10.90 -15.93
C ASN A 60 -1.45 -10.50 -16.12
N ASP A 61 -2.00 -10.61 -17.33
CA ASP A 61 -3.33 -10.07 -17.70
C ASP A 61 -4.54 -10.70 -16.97
N ARG A 62 -4.33 -11.55 -15.95
CA ARG A 62 -5.36 -12.43 -15.39
C ARG A 62 -6.08 -11.89 -14.16
N GLN A 63 -5.53 -10.91 -13.45
CA GLN A 63 -6.04 -10.52 -12.12
C GLN A 63 -6.08 -9.02 -11.82
N PHE A 64 -5.88 -8.15 -12.82
CA PHE A 64 -5.96 -6.68 -12.68
C PHE A 64 -5.14 -6.16 -11.48
N VAL A 65 -5.79 -5.68 -10.41
CA VAL A 65 -5.12 -5.18 -9.19
C VAL A 65 -4.70 -6.29 -8.24
N HIS A 66 -5.34 -7.46 -8.31
CA HIS A 66 -5.02 -8.63 -7.48
C HIS A 66 -3.93 -9.52 -8.09
N ASN A 67 -3.09 -8.96 -8.93
CA ASN A 67 -1.99 -9.66 -9.57
C ASN A 67 -0.93 -10.14 -8.56
N ASP A 68 -0.44 -11.36 -8.72
CA ASP A 68 0.70 -11.85 -7.93
C ASP A 68 1.95 -10.97 -8.09
N HIS A 69 2.16 -10.34 -9.26
CA HIS A 69 3.26 -9.39 -9.47
C HIS A 69 3.08 -8.05 -8.72
N ASN A 70 1.86 -7.74 -8.28
CA ASN A 70 1.50 -6.56 -7.49
C ASN A 70 1.42 -6.90 -5.98
N MET A 71 1.84 -8.10 -5.57
CA MET A 71 1.81 -8.53 -4.19
C MET A 71 3.16 -9.08 -3.74
N VAL A 72 3.50 -8.88 -2.48
CA VAL A 72 4.69 -9.47 -1.87
C VAL A 72 4.33 -10.18 -0.55
N PRO A 73 4.95 -11.33 -0.23
CA PRO A 73 4.73 -12.00 1.04
C PRO A 73 5.41 -11.21 2.17
N MET A 74 4.63 -10.81 3.17
CA MET A 74 5.11 -9.99 4.28
C MET A 74 4.54 -10.49 5.61
N ARG A 75 5.32 -10.38 6.68
CA ARG A 75 4.86 -10.67 8.05
C ARG A 75 3.78 -9.66 8.46
N GLN A 76 2.77 -10.07 9.22
CA GLN A 76 1.61 -9.23 9.60
C GLN A 76 1.97 -7.84 10.16
N ASP A 77 2.94 -7.77 11.05
CA ASP A 77 3.43 -6.54 11.66
C ASP A 77 4.03 -5.60 10.60
N LEU A 78 4.91 -6.14 9.76
CA LEU A 78 5.54 -5.42 8.64
C LEU A 78 4.51 -5.00 7.59
N HIS A 79 3.48 -5.82 7.34
CA HIS A 79 2.39 -5.48 6.44
C HIS A 79 1.57 -4.29 6.96
N THR A 80 1.37 -4.20 8.28
CA THR A 80 0.65 -3.10 8.91
C THR A 80 1.38 -1.77 8.71
N VAL A 81 2.70 -1.75 8.95
CA VAL A 81 3.53 -0.55 8.74
C VAL A 81 3.81 -0.26 7.26
N TRP A 82 3.71 -1.27 6.39
CA TRP A 82 3.75 -1.10 4.93
C TRP A 82 2.53 -0.34 4.43
N ASP A 83 1.33 -0.69 4.90
CA ASP A 83 0.08 -0.04 4.52
C ASP A 83 -0.06 1.36 5.11
N SER A 84 0.55 1.64 6.26
CA SER A 84 0.64 3.00 6.80
C SER A 84 1.68 3.89 6.12
N HIS A 85 2.40 3.36 5.12
CA HIS A 85 3.46 4.05 4.39
C HIS A 85 4.63 4.52 5.28
N LEU A 86 4.88 3.84 6.40
CA LEU A 86 5.99 4.17 7.31
C LEU A 86 7.36 3.98 6.65
N PHE A 87 7.45 2.99 5.78
CA PHE A 87 8.64 2.71 4.99
C PHE A 87 8.28 2.37 3.55
N ALA A 88 9.28 2.44 2.67
CA ALA A 88 9.19 1.98 1.30
C ALA A 88 10.44 1.16 0.93
N LEU A 89 10.34 0.38 -0.15
CA LEU A 89 11.48 -0.29 -0.75
C LEU A 89 12.11 0.64 -1.80
N VAL A 90 13.40 0.89 -1.67
CA VAL A 90 14.14 1.76 -2.59
C VAL A 90 15.38 1.04 -3.13
N PRO A 91 15.74 1.24 -4.40
CA PRO A 91 16.96 0.66 -4.96
C PRO A 91 18.19 1.38 -4.39
N LYS A 92 19.09 0.64 -3.74
CA LYS A 92 20.42 1.11 -3.31
C LYS A 92 21.48 0.09 -3.69
N ARG A 93 22.51 0.51 -4.44
CA ARG A 93 23.67 -0.32 -4.81
C ARG A 93 23.30 -1.67 -5.44
N GLY A 94 22.26 -1.71 -6.26
CA GLY A 94 21.83 -2.91 -6.98
C GLY A 94 20.86 -3.83 -6.24
N SER A 95 20.50 -3.53 -4.99
CA SER A 95 19.45 -4.25 -4.25
C SER A 95 18.35 -3.32 -3.76
N PHE A 96 17.16 -3.86 -3.52
CA PHE A 96 16.11 -3.13 -2.83
C PHE A 96 16.34 -3.20 -1.33
N VAL A 97 16.25 -2.06 -0.66
CA VAL A 97 16.36 -1.96 0.79
C VAL A 97 15.16 -1.25 1.37
N VAL A 98 14.88 -1.51 2.64
CA VAL A 98 13.89 -0.76 3.41
C VAL A 98 14.42 0.64 3.69
N HIS A 99 13.62 1.65 3.39
CA HIS A 99 13.88 3.04 3.74
C HIS A 99 12.69 3.59 4.51
N VAL A 100 12.93 3.88 5.79
CA VAL A 100 11.95 4.50 6.70
C VAL A 100 11.87 5.99 6.38
N LEU A 101 10.66 6.50 6.19
CA LEU A 101 10.40 7.82 5.59
C LEU A 101 10.11 8.91 6.62
N THR A 102 9.59 8.57 7.80
CA THR A 102 9.24 9.50 8.87
C THR A 102 9.87 9.06 10.18
N ILE A 103 10.33 10.01 11.01
CA ILE A 103 10.78 9.72 12.38
C ILE A 103 10.28 10.82 13.35
N PRO A 104 8.98 10.87 13.68
CA PRO A 104 8.48 11.76 14.72
C PRO A 104 8.40 11.10 16.12
N ASP A 105 8.63 9.79 16.25
CA ASP A 105 8.36 9.02 17.48
C ASP A 105 9.50 8.05 17.86
N THR A 106 9.64 7.76 19.16
CA THR A 106 10.67 6.86 19.72
C THR A 106 10.48 5.42 19.25
N ALA A 107 9.23 4.93 19.21
CA ALA A 107 8.93 3.59 18.68
C ALA A 107 9.33 3.44 17.19
N ILE A 108 9.14 4.50 16.40
CA ILE A 108 9.55 4.53 14.99
C ILE A 108 11.07 4.57 14.86
N SER A 109 11.77 5.23 15.80
CA SER A 109 13.24 5.24 15.83
C SER A 109 13.82 3.84 16.10
N GLU A 110 13.22 3.06 17.00
CA GLU A 110 13.63 1.66 17.23
C GLU A 110 13.38 0.81 15.98
N PHE A 111 12.21 0.95 15.36
CA PHE A 111 11.91 0.29 14.08
C PHE A 111 12.92 0.68 12.99
N ALA A 112 13.26 1.96 12.86
CA ALA A 112 14.26 2.44 11.91
C ALA A 112 15.64 1.86 12.21
N THR A 113 16.02 1.73 13.47
CA THR A 113 17.29 1.11 13.86
C THR A 113 17.36 -0.35 13.42
N GLU A 114 16.26 -1.09 13.51
CA GLU A 114 16.22 -2.50 13.09
C GLU A 114 16.09 -2.69 11.57
N TRP A 115 15.26 -1.87 10.91
CA TRP A 115 14.83 -2.13 9.53
C TRP A 115 15.45 -1.19 8.49
N HIS A 116 15.92 0.01 8.86
CA HIS A 116 16.42 0.95 7.86
C HIS A 116 17.70 0.41 7.17
N ASN A 117 17.77 0.59 5.84
CA ASN A 117 18.81 0.02 4.97
C ASN A 117 18.93 -1.52 5.01
N ARG A 118 17.98 -2.23 5.61
CA ARG A 118 17.97 -3.68 5.58
C ARG A 118 17.61 -4.16 4.17
N PRO A 119 18.41 -5.03 3.55
CA PRO A 119 18.12 -5.54 2.22
C PRO A 119 16.93 -6.48 2.25
N VAL A 120 16.18 -6.47 1.15
CA VAL A 120 15.18 -7.50 0.86
C VAL A 120 15.91 -8.84 0.68
N GLN A 121 15.26 -9.94 1.09
CA GLN A 121 15.79 -11.29 0.92
C GLN A 121 16.06 -11.59 -0.55
N GLU A 122 17.15 -12.32 -0.81
CA GLU A 122 17.57 -12.68 -2.16
C GLU A 122 16.48 -13.48 -2.89
N GLY A 123 16.25 -13.16 -4.16
CA GLY A 123 15.21 -13.79 -5.00
C GLY A 123 13.77 -13.45 -4.62
N ALA A 124 13.53 -12.73 -3.51
CA ALA A 124 12.17 -12.49 -3.01
C ALA A 124 11.34 -11.53 -3.88
N LEU A 125 11.98 -10.79 -4.80
CA LEU A 125 11.33 -9.86 -5.72
C LEU A 125 11.36 -10.31 -7.18
N ASP A 126 11.81 -11.53 -7.47
CA ASP A 126 12.00 -12.00 -8.86
C ASP A 126 10.67 -12.03 -9.65
N ASN A 127 9.58 -12.34 -8.95
CA ASN A 127 8.24 -12.35 -9.52
C ASN A 127 7.46 -11.05 -9.26
N THR A 128 8.14 -9.99 -8.82
CA THR A 128 7.51 -8.72 -8.45
C THR A 128 7.73 -7.66 -9.53
N GLY A 129 6.65 -7.01 -9.98
CA GLY A 129 6.76 -5.94 -10.98
C GLY A 129 7.47 -4.71 -10.40
N LYS A 130 8.66 -4.37 -10.94
CA LYS A 130 9.46 -3.23 -10.46
C LYS A 130 8.70 -1.90 -10.52
N ALA A 131 7.85 -1.70 -11.51
CA ALA A 131 7.00 -0.51 -11.62
C ALA A 131 6.03 -0.39 -10.43
N TYR A 132 5.49 -1.49 -9.92
CA TYR A 132 4.64 -1.48 -8.72
C TYR A 132 5.42 -1.09 -7.46
N LEU A 133 6.68 -1.51 -7.34
CA LEU A 133 7.55 -1.08 -6.22
C LEU A 133 7.77 0.44 -6.24
N LEU A 134 8.03 1.00 -7.41
CA LEU A 134 8.18 2.44 -7.60
C LEU A 134 6.86 3.19 -7.34
N ALA A 135 5.72 2.63 -7.76
CA ALA A 135 4.41 3.19 -7.47
C ALA A 135 4.13 3.23 -5.96
N LYS A 136 4.44 2.15 -5.22
CA LYS A 136 4.33 2.15 -3.76
C LYS A 136 5.24 3.21 -3.13
N PHE A 137 6.49 3.31 -3.59
CA PHE A 137 7.43 4.32 -3.10
C PHE A 137 6.87 5.73 -3.31
N ALA A 138 6.38 6.05 -4.51
CA ALA A 138 5.76 7.33 -4.82
C ALA A 138 4.56 7.62 -3.90
N GLN A 139 3.67 6.64 -3.67
CA GLN A 139 2.56 6.79 -2.72
C GLN A 139 3.04 7.12 -1.31
N ALA A 140 4.09 6.46 -0.85
CA ALA A 140 4.64 6.70 0.48
C ALA A 140 5.25 8.12 0.60
N VAL A 141 5.90 8.62 -0.46
CA VAL A 141 6.36 10.01 -0.53
C VAL A 141 5.19 11.00 -0.56
N PHE A 142 4.09 10.71 -1.27
CA PHE A 142 2.93 11.59 -1.33
C PHE A 142 2.24 11.77 0.03
N VAL A 143 2.33 10.79 0.94
CA VAL A 143 1.87 10.97 2.32
C VAL A 143 2.64 12.09 3.03
N LEU A 144 3.94 12.27 2.72
CA LEU A 144 4.79 13.33 3.29
C LEU A 144 4.50 14.72 2.71
N LEU A 145 3.97 14.78 1.48
CA LEU A 145 3.65 16.05 0.83
C LEU A 145 2.46 16.75 1.50
N ARG A 146 1.55 16.01 2.14
CA ARG A 146 0.38 16.60 2.77
C ARG A 146 0.74 17.61 3.85
N PRO A 147 1.57 17.29 4.87
CA PRO A 147 2.03 18.30 5.82
C PRO A 147 2.75 19.47 5.16
N PHE A 148 3.56 19.20 4.13
CA PHE A 148 4.26 20.25 3.40
C PHE A 148 3.28 21.23 2.73
N ILE A 149 2.25 20.75 2.05
CA ILE A 149 1.33 21.60 1.28
C ILE A 149 0.22 22.17 2.18
N ALA A 150 -0.43 21.34 3.00
CA ALA A 150 -1.67 21.69 3.70
C ALA A 150 -1.45 22.35 5.07
N TYR A 151 -0.33 22.07 5.75
CA TYR A 151 -0.06 22.55 7.11
C TYR A 151 1.12 23.52 7.20
N SER A 152 1.59 24.03 6.05
CA SER A 152 2.62 25.07 6.05
C SER A 152 2.02 26.38 6.55
N ALA A 153 2.73 27.07 7.45
CA ALA A 153 2.40 28.44 7.86
C ALA A 153 2.72 29.49 6.76
N VAL A 154 3.38 29.08 5.67
CA VAL A 154 3.86 29.97 4.61
C VAL A 154 2.95 29.83 3.39
N PRO A 155 2.56 30.94 2.73
CA PRO A 155 1.87 30.90 1.45
C PRO A 155 2.68 30.13 0.40
N ARG A 156 1.99 29.44 -0.50
CA ARG A 156 2.64 28.70 -1.59
C ARG A 156 2.08 29.12 -2.94
N PHE A 157 2.97 29.25 -3.92
CA PHE A 157 2.57 29.36 -5.31
C PHE A 157 2.21 27.95 -5.81
N ILE A 158 0.94 27.74 -6.14
CA ILE A 158 0.43 26.44 -6.59
C ILE A 158 -0.33 26.59 -7.91
N VAL A 159 -0.40 25.48 -8.64
CA VAL A 159 -1.30 25.32 -9.78
C VAL A 159 -2.41 24.37 -9.36
N THR A 160 -3.66 24.84 -9.40
CA THR A 160 -4.85 24.04 -9.11
C THR A 160 -5.51 23.66 -10.42
N LEU A 161 -5.84 22.38 -10.59
CA LEU A 161 -6.60 21.87 -11.73
C LEU A 161 -8.07 21.74 -11.33
N GLU A 162 -8.91 22.62 -11.87
CA GLU A 162 -10.36 22.58 -11.65
C GLU A 162 -11.04 21.81 -12.77
N THR A 163 -11.89 20.84 -12.42
CA THR A 163 -12.66 20.10 -13.42
C THR A 163 -13.74 20.99 -14.05
N ARG A 164 -13.69 21.20 -15.38
CA ARG A 164 -14.80 21.75 -16.14
C ARG A 164 -15.75 20.62 -16.54
N ALA A 165 -17.02 20.75 -16.18
CA ALA A 165 -18.06 19.80 -16.59
C ALA A 165 -18.41 19.89 -18.09
N ASP A 166 -18.04 21.00 -18.73
CA ASP A 166 -18.61 21.42 -20.02
C ASP A 166 -17.75 21.02 -21.25
N ASP A 167 -16.48 20.65 -21.07
CA ASP A 167 -15.59 20.21 -22.16
C ASP A 167 -14.94 18.85 -21.84
N PRO A 168 -15.37 17.75 -22.51
CA PRO A 168 -14.76 16.43 -22.36
C PRO A 168 -13.31 16.33 -22.84
N ARG A 169 -12.84 17.27 -23.69
CA ARG A 169 -11.49 17.24 -24.28
C ARG A 169 -10.45 17.93 -23.40
N HIS A 170 -10.84 19.02 -22.73
CA HIS A 170 -10.01 19.69 -21.73
C HIS A 170 -10.75 19.74 -20.40
N PRO A 171 -10.84 18.60 -19.70
CA PRO A 171 -11.61 18.49 -18.48
C PRO A 171 -11.04 19.34 -17.33
N TYR A 172 -9.87 19.98 -17.49
CA TYR A 172 -9.20 20.74 -16.44
C TYR A 172 -8.82 22.15 -16.91
N GLU A 173 -9.15 23.14 -16.07
CA GLU A 173 -8.60 24.49 -16.18
C GLU A 173 -7.52 24.67 -15.11
N ALA A 174 -6.31 25.04 -15.54
CA ALA A 174 -5.19 25.31 -14.64
C ALA A 174 -5.28 26.76 -14.13
N LYS A 175 -5.37 26.92 -12.81
CA LYS A 175 -5.28 28.22 -12.14
C LYS A 175 -4.01 28.28 -11.31
N GLU A 176 -3.14 29.21 -11.65
CA GLU A 176 -1.92 29.49 -10.91
C GLU A 176 -2.11 30.66 -9.95
N GLY A 177 -1.47 30.59 -8.78
CA GLY A 177 -1.51 31.71 -7.86
C GLY A 177 -0.88 31.42 -6.51
N TRP A 178 -0.61 32.50 -5.79
CA TRP A 178 -0.26 32.44 -4.38
C TRP A 178 -1.49 32.12 -3.55
N VAL A 179 -1.44 31.02 -2.81
CA VAL A 179 -2.51 30.60 -1.92
C VAL A 179 -2.04 30.72 -0.47
N PRO A 180 -2.82 31.39 0.41
CA PRO A 180 -2.49 31.49 1.83
C PRO A 180 -2.64 30.14 2.54
N ALA A 181 -1.87 29.96 3.60
CA ALA A 181 -1.80 28.74 4.42
C ALA A 181 -3.18 28.18 4.84
N PHE A 182 -4.08 29.05 5.30
CA PHE A 182 -5.42 28.67 5.72
C PHE A 182 -6.24 28.04 4.58
N SER A 183 -6.26 28.66 3.39
CA SER A 183 -6.98 28.13 2.24
C SER A 183 -6.38 26.81 1.72
N LEU A 184 -5.06 26.63 1.80
CA LEU A 184 -4.41 25.35 1.49
C LEU A 184 -4.90 24.22 2.42
N SER A 185 -4.97 24.50 3.72
CA SER A 185 -5.46 23.54 4.71
C SER A 185 -6.92 23.12 4.44
N GLU A 186 -7.76 24.08 4.05
CA GLU A 186 -9.18 23.85 3.76
C GLU A 186 -9.35 23.02 2.48
N MET A 187 -8.66 23.38 1.40
CA MET A 187 -8.70 22.64 0.13
C MET A 187 -8.27 21.17 0.28
N TYR A 188 -7.23 20.91 1.09
CA TYR A 188 -6.76 19.55 1.33
C TYR A 188 -7.65 18.77 2.32
N SER A 189 -8.31 19.45 3.26
CA SER A 189 -9.22 18.81 4.23
C SER A 189 -10.61 18.53 3.65
N ALA A 190 -11.09 19.38 2.73
CA ALA A 190 -12.42 19.30 2.16
C ALA A 190 -12.63 18.08 1.24
N ARG A 191 -11.56 17.49 0.69
CA ARG A 191 -11.67 16.32 -0.20
C ARG A 191 -11.85 14.97 0.53
N GLY A 192 -11.96 14.99 1.87
CA GLY A 192 -12.26 13.83 2.71
C GLY A 192 -13.74 13.65 3.07
N SER A 193 -14.62 14.60 2.75
CA SER A 193 -16.05 14.51 3.07
C SER A 193 -16.86 14.16 1.83
N ARG A 194 -17.13 12.86 1.64
CA ARG A 194 -18.26 12.41 0.84
C ARG A 194 -19.35 11.90 1.78
N ASN A 195 -20.42 12.69 1.83
CA ASN A 195 -21.77 12.43 2.34
C ASN A 195 -21.97 12.54 3.87
N PRO A 196 -22.63 13.60 4.37
CA PRO A 196 -23.45 13.45 5.56
C PRO A 196 -24.64 12.56 5.16
N SER A 197 -24.61 11.29 5.55
CA SER A 197 -25.82 10.48 5.57
C SER A 197 -26.83 11.21 6.42
N ALA A 198 -27.85 11.77 5.78
CA ALA A 198 -29.04 12.25 6.46
C ALA A 198 -29.68 11.07 7.20
N SER A 199 -29.39 10.96 8.50
CA SER A 199 -30.18 10.17 9.44
C SER A 199 -30.66 11.10 10.54
N ALA A 200 -31.72 11.84 10.19
CA ALA A 200 -32.65 12.32 11.19
C ALA A 200 -33.34 11.10 11.81
N ASP A 201 -32.95 10.69 13.01
CA ASP A 201 -33.92 10.19 14.00
C ASP A 201 -33.38 10.42 15.41
N SER A 202 -33.73 11.59 15.97
CA SER A 202 -33.63 11.86 17.39
C SER A 202 -34.76 11.13 18.10
N ARG A 203 -34.55 9.87 18.49
CA ARG A 203 -35.40 9.22 19.50
C ARG A 203 -34.64 9.06 20.81
N LYS A 204 -34.81 10.09 21.64
CA LYS A 204 -34.64 10.07 23.09
C LYS A 204 -35.26 8.79 23.67
N ARG A 205 -34.51 8.02 24.44
CA ARG A 205 -35.04 7.12 25.47
C ARG A 205 -34.34 7.42 26.81
N PRO A 206 -35.08 7.39 27.93
CA PRO A 206 -34.66 8.04 29.16
C PRO A 206 -33.72 7.18 30.02
N ARG A 207 -32.97 7.93 30.82
CA ARG A 207 -32.06 7.61 31.92
C ARG A 207 -32.62 6.60 32.93
N SER A 208 -31.82 5.60 33.28
CA SER A 208 -31.78 5.00 34.63
C SER A 208 -30.33 4.70 35.04
N GLN A 209 -30.01 5.04 36.28
CA GLN A 209 -28.71 4.88 36.94
C GLN A 209 -28.52 3.46 37.46
N ALA A 210 -27.28 2.93 37.39
CA ALA A 210 -26.69 2.07 38.42
C ALA A 210 -25.16 1.95 38.22
N SER A 211 -24.43 2.62 39.11
CA SER A 211 -23.15 2.27 39.77
C SER A 211 -22.05 1.42 39.08
N ALA A 212 -20.88 2.08 39.04
CA ALA A 212 -19.58 1.66 39.57
C ALA A 212 -18.56 0.92 38.67
N HIS A 213 -17.44 1.62 38.52
CA HIS A 213 -16.04 1.17 38.57
C HIS A 213 -15.32 0.80 37.26
N GLY A 214 -14.23 1.54 37.01
CA GLY A 214 -12.98 1.05 36.42
C GLY A 214 -12.93 0.97 34.90
N ASP A 215 -12.28 1.96 34.29
CA ASP A 215 -11.07 1.80 33.47
C ASP A 215 -11.05 2.81 32.31
N GLU A 216 -10.05 3.70 32.38
CA GLU A 216 -9.74 4.72 31.38
C GLU A 216 -8.94 4.07 30.26
N ASP A 217 -9.65 3.50 29.28
CA ASP A 217 -9.04 3.06 28.03
C ASP A 217 -9.19 4.17 26.98
N GLU A 218 -8.19 5.05 26.88
CA GLU A 218 -7.99 5.91 25.71
C GLU A 218 -7.66 5.04 24.49
N GLU A 219 -8.71 4.57 23.81
CA GLU A 219 -8.60 3.88 22.53
C GLU A 219 -8.19 4.91 21.45
N GLY A 220 -6.88 4.99 21.22
CA GLY A 220 -6.26 5.79 20.16
C GLY A 220 -6.81 5.41 18.79
N LYS A 221 -7.84 6.14 18.35
CA LYS A 221 -8.51 5.98 17.07
C LYS A 221 -7.60 6.46 15.94
N TRP A 222 -6.75 5.56 15.43
CA TRP A 222 -5.96 5.80 14.24
C TRP A 222 -6.88 6.06 13.05
N SER A 223 -6.98 7.32 12.64
CA SER A 223 -7.74 7.72 11.47
C SER A 223 -6.97 7.30 10.21
N LYS A 224 -7.37 6.20 9.57
CA LYS A 224 -6.90 5.83 8.24
C LYS A 224 -7.34 6.89 7.23
N VAL A 225 -6.45 7.84 6.92
CA VAL A 225 -6.70 8.83 5.88
C VAL A 225 -6.23 8.27 4.54
N TYR A 226 -7.15 7.71 3.76
CA TYR A 226 -6.88 7.34 2.37
C TYR A 226 -6.66 8.60 1.52
N VAL A 227 -5.57 8.64 0.76
CA VAL A 227 -5.33 9.67 -0.25
C VAL A 227 -5.92 9.19 -1.57
N CYS A 228 -7.00 9.83 -2.02
CA CYS A 228 -7.63 9.52 -3.30
C CYS A 228 -7.07 10.41 -4.42
N GLY A 229 -6.49 9.76 -5.43
CA GLY A 229 -6.54 10.14 -6.85
C GLY A 229 -5.85 11.44 -7.27
N MET A 230 -4.58 11.34 -7.67
CA MET A 230 -3.98 12.21 -8.69
C MET A 230 -4.05 11.47 -10.04
N SER A 231 -4.97 11.88 -10.90
CA SER A 231 -5.04 11.42 -12.30
C SER A 231 -4.10 12.29 -13.12
N TRP A 232 -3.13 11.68 -13.80
CA TRP A 232 -2.29 12.35 -14.79
C TRP A 232 -2.69 11.81 -16.16
N THR A 233 -3.10 12.69 -17.06
CA THR A 233 -3.25 12.39 -18.49
C THR A 233 -2.04 12.98 -19.19
N SER A 234 -1.19 12.14 -19.76
CA SER A 234 -0.09 12.58 -20.63
C SER A 234 -0.66 12.83 -22.03
N GLU A 235 -0.62 14.08 -22.49
CA GLU A 235 -0.78 14.40 -23.91
C GLU A 235 0.51 14.02 -24.64
N SER A 236 0.38 13.18 -25.65
CA SER A 236 1.44 12.89 -26.63
C SER A 236 1.47 14.02 -27.65
N GLU A 237 2.56 14.79 -27.68
CA GLU A 237 2.88 15.66 -28.81
C GLU A 237 3.17 14.78 -30.04
N GLU A 238 2.27 14.85 -31.02
CA GLU A 238 2.53 14.35 -32.37
C GLU A 238 3.41 15.38 -33.10
N ASP A 239 4.65 15.02 -33.38
CA ASP A 239 5.54 15.77 -34.27
C ASP A 239 5.01 15.70 -35.71
N ASP A 240 4.19 16.70 -36.10
CA ASP A 240 3.80 16.95 -37.47
C ASP A 240 5.00 17.54 -38.24
N SER A 241 5.84 16.65 -38.77
CA SER A 241 6.88 17.02 -39.74
C SER A 241 6.27 17.24 -41.11
N GLY A 242 5.62 18.40 -41.26
CA GLY A 242 5.20 18.96 -42.54
C GLY A 242 6.40 19.20 -43.45
N SER A 243 6.64 18.26 -44.36
CA SER A 243 7.47 18.48 -45.55
C SER A 243 6.63 19.18 -46.61
N ASN A 244 6.92 20.45 -46.89
CA ASN A 244 6.49 21.07 -48.14
C ASN A 244 7.62 21.97 -48.66
N TRP A 245 7.84 21.88 -49.99
CA TRP A 245 8.89 22.43 -50.85
C TRP A 245 10.15 21.57 -51.03
#